data_AF-A0A660QF62-F1
#
_entry.id   AF-A0A660QF62-F1
#
_cell.length_a   1.000
_cell.length_b   1.000
_cell.length_c   1.000
_cell.angle_alpha   90.00
_cell.angle_beta   90.00
_cell.angle_gamma   90.00
#
_symmetry.space_group_name_H-M   'P 1'
#
loop_
_entity.id
_entity.type
_entity.pdbx_description
1 polymer ?
#
loop_
_entity_poly.entity_id
_entity_poly.type
_entity_poly.pdbx_seq_one_letter_code
_entity_poly.pdbx_strand_id
1 'polypeptide(L)'
;MQEALYNKEFLPVFWNNIFIWPKWRHVEMGLDWVGGLQFLFRGSGICGAACCAVANGLTVVLRYRQGVLVQALTRGDGRSGMDVTSAILASGCAPAMLKETPEKLEVLGEVVMSLSAFNALNKRRREEGLEGLKNPRNSAAGTLRLKDHAEIARRGLEIRIFELIVAEPMPSTHTGALAMVSSLGLPAVESRAVSGFEVLRSIEEMNRDRANGPFRTDGIVVRLDDRTEFERLGKTAKYPRGAIARKYRAVAVETRLLRVEWMYGDTGRPPLPISSRSNWAGRPCNVPVCTASSICVRWI
;
A
#
# COMPACT_ATOMS: atom_id res chain seq x y z
N MET A 1 -8.51 5.96 -29.94
CA MET A 1 -9.75 6.63 -29.53
C MET A 1 -10.81 5.55 -29.40
N GLN A 2 -11.03 5.07 -28.18
CA GLN A 2 -12.20 4.28 -27.79
C GLN A 2 -12.26 4.39 -26.27
N GLU A 3 -12.65 5.57 -25.80
CA GLU A 3 -13.27 5.72 -24.49
C GLU A 3 -14.57 4.91 -24.55
N ALA A 4 -14.53 3.69 -24.04
CA ALA A 4 -15.76 2.95 -23.76
C ALA A 4 -16.41 3.63 -22.55
N LEU A 5 -17.43 4.44 -22.82
CA LEU A 5 -18.41 4.96 -21.86
C LEU A 5 -18.91 3.80 -20.99
N TYR A 6 -18.38 3.66 -19.78
CA TYR A 6 -18.73 2.60 -18.83
C TYR A 6 -19.62 3.17 -17.72
N ASN A 7 -20.65 2.40 -17.39
CA ASN A 7 -21.87 2.79 -16.70
C ASN A 7 -21.67 3.67 -15.45
N LYS A 8 -22.24 4.89 -15.47
CA LYS A 8 -22.16 5.90 -14.40
C LYS A 8 -22.94 5.55 -13.12
N GLU A 9 -23.76 4.49 -13.12
CA GLU A 9 -24.61 4.15 -11.97
C GLU A 9 -23.88 3.41 -10.83
N PHE A 10 -22.68 2.88 -11.06
CA PHE A 10 -21.98 2.03 -10.08
C PHE A 10 -20.77 2.68 -9.40
N LEU A 11 -20.50 3.97 -9.64
CA LEU A 11 -19.27 4.64 -9.22
C LEU A 11 -19.32 5.56 -7.99
N PRO A 12 -20.44 6.21 -7.56
CA PRO A 12 -20.32 7.28 -6.58
C PRO A 12 -20.20 6.82 -5.12
N VAL A 13 -20.59 5.57 -4.81
CA VAL A 13 -20.52 5.02 -3.44
C VAL A 13 -19.22 4.27 -3.18
N PHE A 14 -18.60 3.75 -4.25
CA PHE A 14 -17.52 2.77 -4.19
C PHE A 14 -16.21 3.34 -3.64
N TRP A 15 -15.82 4.54 -4.05
CA TRP A 15 -14.55 5.10 -3.61
C TRP A 15 -14.61 5.98 -2.38
N ASN A 16 -15.81 6.40 -1.99
CA ASN A 16 -15.98 7.09 -0.73
C ASN A 16 -15.74 6.12 0.44
N ASN A 17 -15.95 4.81 0.29
CA ASN A 17 -15.83 3.83 1.38
C ASN A 17 -14.61 2.90 1.29
N ILE A 18 -13.88 2.91 0.16
CA ILE A 18 -12.69 2.11 -0.07
C ILE A 18 -11.45 3.02 0.06
N PHE A 19 -10.87 3.09 1.26
CA PHE A 19 -9.66 3.89 1.50
C PHE A 19 -8.40 3.07 1.44
N ILE A 20 -7.53 3.40 0.48
CA ILE A 20 -6.17 2.85 0.42
C ILE A 20 -5.14 3.93 0.11
N TRP A 21 -4.85 4.63 1.21
CA TRP A 21 -3.53 4.93 1.78
C TRP A 21 -2.41 5.56 0.92
N PRO A 22 -2.57 6.78 0.33
CA PRO A 22 -1.44 7.56 -0.15
C PRO A 22 -0.80 8.45 0.93
N LYS A 23 -1.55 8.91 1.94
CA LYS A 23 -1.06 9.84 2.96
C LYS A 23 -1.74 9.56 4.29
N TRP A 24 -1.07 8.83 5.18
CA TRP A 24 -1.44 8.78 6.59
C TRP A 24 -1.39 10.18 7.19
N ARG A 25 -2.11 10.40 8.31
CA ARG A 25 -1.71 11.43 9.27
C ARG A 25 -0.27 11.09 9.64
N HIS A 26 0.67 11.81 9.03
CA HIS A 26 2.08 11.65 9.30
C HIS A 26 2.28 12.20 10.69
N VAL A 27 2.49 11.31 11.64
CA VAL A 27 2.94 11.73 12.95
C VAL A 27 4.38 11.26 13.07
N GLU A 28 5.31 12.20 12.90
CA GLU A 28 6.68 12.01 13.33
C GLU A 28 6.67 11.66 14.83
N MET A 29 7.66 10.87 15.27
CA MET A 29 7.77 10.44 16.67
C MET A 29 7.59 11.64 17.61
N GLY A 30 6.48 11.64 18.36
CA GLY A 30 6.08 12.75 19.24
C GLY A 30 4.69 12.57 19.87
N LEU A 31 4.30 13.56 20.69
CA LEU A 31 3.07 13.62 21.51
C LEU A 31 1.76 13.40 20.71
N ASP A 32 1.75 13.67 19.40
CA ASP A 32 0.55 13.60 18.57
C ASP A 32 0.14 12.17 18.19
N TRP A 33 1.06 11.19 18.21
CA TRP A 33 0.73 9.79 17.86
C TRP A 33 0.13 9.06 19.07
N VAL A 34 0.71 9.31 20.25
CA VAL A 34 0.14 8.87 21.53
C VAL A 34 -1.23 9.50 21.73
N GLY A 35 -1.40 10.78 21.39
CA GLY A 35 -2.72 11.43 21.37
C GLY A 35 -3.71 10.79 20.40
N GLY A 36 -3.25 10.38 19.20
CA GLY A 36 -4.07 9.66 18.22
C GLY A 36 -4.48 8.26 18.68
N LEU A 37 -3.58 7.49 19.30
CA LEU A 37 -3.92 6.22 19.92
C LEU A 37 -4.86 6.42 21.10
N GLN A 38 -4.59 7.38 21.98
CA GLN A 38 -5.51 7.72 23.07
C GLN A 38 -6.88 8.11 22.53
N PHE A 39 -6.98 8.88 21.44
CA PHE A 39 -8.24 9.20 20.79
C PHE A 39 -8.97 7.94 20.30
N LEU A 40 -8.26 7.03 19.63
CA LEU A 40 -8.82 5.74 19.20
C LEU A 40 -9.35 4.91 20.37
N PHE A 41 -8.72 5.03 21.55
CA PHE A 41 -9.06 4.22 22.74
C PHE A 41 -9.81 4.98 23.85
N ARG A 42 -10.22 6.24 23.64
CA ARG A 42 -10.73 7.15 24.69
C ARG A 42 -12.17 6.91 25.14
N GLY A 43 -12.92 6.03 24.48
CA GLY A 43 -14.37 5.87 24.73
C GLY A 43 -14.89 4.44 24.79
N SER A 44 -14.02 3.45 24.66
CA SER A 44 -14.40 2.04 24.61
C SER A 44 -13.52 1.31 25.61
N GLY A 45 -14.13 0.72 26.64
CA GLY A 45 -13.47 -0.32 27.43
C GLY A 45 -12.96 -1.39 26.47
N ILE A 46 -11.67 -1.29 26.15
CA ILE A 46 -10.81 -2.17 25.36
C ILE A 46 -11.55 -3.15 24.44
N CYS A 47 -11.50 -2.94 23.12
CA CYS A 47 -11.74 -4.01 22.15
C CYS A 47 -10.83 -3.81 20.92
N GLY A 48 -9.82 -4.67 20.81
CA GLY A 48 -9.06 -5.02 19.60
C GLY A 48 -8.51 -3.87 18.75
N ALA A 49 -7.20 -3.63 18.80
CA ALA A 49 -6.50 -3.02 17.68
C ALA A 49 -5.99 -4.13 16.75
N ALA A 50 -6.29 -4.07 15.45
CA ALA A 50 -5.66 -4.92 14.46
C ALA A 50 -4.39 -4.25 13.93
N CYS A 51 -3.24 -4.89 14.13
CA CYS A 51 -1.96 -4.46 13.58
C CYS A 51 -1.69 -5.19 12.26
N CYS A 52 -1.47 -4.45 11.16
CA CYS A 52 -1.15 -5.03 9.85
C CYS A 52 0.09 -4.37 9.23
N ALA A 53 0.98 -5.14 8.63
CA ALA A 53 2.14 -4.59 7.92
C ALA A 53 1.73 -4.02 6.55
N VAL A 54 2.11 -2.78 6.24
CA VAL A 54 1.85 -2.15 4.94
C VAL A 54 2.97 -2.50 3.98
N ALA A 55 2.67 -3.35 3.00
CA ALA A 55 3.60 -3.59 1.90
C ALA A 55 3.69 -2.37 0.98
N ASN A 56 4.83 -2.16 0.33
CA ASN A 56 5.03 -1.00 -0.55
C ASN A 56 4.82 -1.42 -2.02
N GLY A 57 3.55 -1.42 -2.48
CA GLY A 57 3.15 -1.91 -3.80
C GLY A 57 2.18 -0.99 -4.54
N LEU A 58 1.39 -1.60 -5.42
CA LEU A 58 0.27 -0.96 -6.10
C LEU A 58 -1.04 -1.55 -5.60
N THR A 59 -1.88 -0.69 -5.06
CA THR A 59 -3.24 -1.05 -4.66
C THR A 59 -4.11 -1.48 -5.83
N VAL A 60 -4.81 -2.60 -5.64
CA VAL A 60 -5.86 -3.10 -6.54
C VAL A 60 -7.09 -3.55 -5.76
N VAL A 61 -8.26 -3.38 -6.36
CA VAL A 61 -9.53 -4.00 -5.95
C VAL A 61 -9.70 -5.27 -6.79
N LEU A 62 -9.96 -6.41 -6.16
CA LEU A 62 -10.37 -7.62 -6.85
C LEU A 62 -11.85 -7.89 -6.59
N ARG A 63 -12.59 -8.17 -7.65
CA ARG A 63 -14.01 -8.50 -7.60
C ARG A 63 -14.21 -9.93 -8.07
N TYR A 64 -14.75 -10.74 -7.18
CA TYR A 64 -15.19 -12.09 -7.47
C TYR A 64 -16.71 -12.13 -7.50
N ARG A 65 -17.26 -12.90 -8.45
CA ARG A 65 -18.68 -13.24 -8.52
C ARG A 65 -18.78 -14.74 -8.67
N GLN A 66 -19.53 -15.37 -7.76
CA GLN A 66 -19.68 -16.84 -7.71
C GLN A 66 -18.33 -17.57 -7.80
N GLY A 67 -17.30 -17.05 -7.12
CA GLY A 67 -15.95 -17.62 -7.15
C GLY A 67 -15.06 -17.17 -8.29
N VAL A 68 -15.58 -16.59 -9.37
CA VAL A 68 -14.77 -16.21 -10.53
C VAL A 68 -14.29 -14.77 -10.42
N LEU A 69 -12.99 -14.53 -10.64
CA LEU A 69 -12.43 -13.18 -10.74
C LEU A 69 -12.99 -12.50 -12.00
N VAL A 70 -13.93 -11.59 -11.82
CA VAL A 70 -14.58 -10.87 -12.94
C VAL A 70 -13.89 -9.54 -13.25
N GLN A 71 -13.22 -8.94 -12.26
CA GLN A 71 -12.57 -7.65 -12.46
C GLN A 71 -11.46 -7.38 -11.45
N ALA A 72 -10.38 -6.76 -11.92
CA ALA A 72 -9.34 -6.15 -11.09
C ALA A 72 -9.10 -4.70 -11.51
N LEU A 73 -9.23 -3.77 -10.57
CA LEU A 73 -9.06 -2.33 -10.82
C LEU A 73 -7.93 -1.77 -9.98
N THR A 74 -7.03 -1.01 -10.60
CA THR A 74 -6.05 -0.21 -9.86
C THR A 74 -6.72 0.95 -9.14
N ARG A 75 -6.04 1.52 -8.13
CA ARG A 75 -6.56 2.68 -7.38
C ARG A 75 -6.86 3.92 -8.24
N GLY A 76 -5.96 4.23 -9.16
CA GLY A 76 -5.91 5.52 -9.85
C GLY A 76 -5.99 6.73 -8.89
N ASP A 77 -6.94 7.63 -9.14
CA ASP A 77 -7.20 8.85 -8.35
C ASP A 77 -8.14 8.61 -7.16
N GLY A 78 -8.53 7.35 -6.93
CA GLY A 78 -9.52 7.02 -5.92
C GLY A 78 -10.94 7.37 -6.37
N ARG A 79 -11.22 7.47 -7.67
CA ARG A 79 -12.58 7.51 -8.26
C ARG A 79 -12.66 6.68 -9.53
N SER A 80 -11.55 6.64 -10.24
CA SER A 80 -11.36 5.93 -11.49
C SER A 80 -10.06 5.14 -11.41
N GLY A 81 -10.13 3.89 -11.85
CA GLY A 81 -9.02 2.95 -11.86
C GLY A 81 -8.82 2.38 -13.25
N MET A 82 -7.58 2.04 -13.58
CA MET A 82 -7.30 1.23 -14.77
C MET A 82 -7.69 -0.21 -14.50
N ASP A 83 -8.40 -0.83 -15.46
CA ASP A 83 -8.65 -2.26 -15.47
C ASP A 83 -7.35 -3.02 -15.77
N VAL A 84 -6.97 -3.87 -14.83
CA VAL A 84 -5.76 -4.71 -14.87
C VAL A 84 -6.10 -6.19 -14.73
N THR A 85 -7.34 -6.58 -15.03
CA THR A 85 -7.83 -7.96 -14.88
C THR A 85 -6.96 -8.95 -15.65
N SER A 86 -6.66 -8.65 -16.92
CA SER A 86 -5.79 -9.51 -17.73
C SER A 86 -4.38 -9.64 -17.18
N ALA A 87 -3.81 -8.54 -16.66
CA ALA A 87 -2.47 -8.54 -16.06
C ALA A 87 -2.42 -9.32 -14.74
N ILE A 88 -3.47 -9.25 -13.91
CA ILE A 88 -3.59 -10.04 -12.68
C ILE A 88 -3.73 -11.53 -12.98
N LEU A 89 -4.54 -11.88 -13.98
CA LEU A 89 -4.67 -13.27 -14.43
C LEU A 89 -3.36 -13.80 -15.03
N ALA A 90 -2.70 -12.99 -15.86
CA ALA A 90 -1.43 -13.34 -16.49
C ALA A 90 -0.28 -13.48 -15.47
N SER A 91 -0.26 -12.67 -14.42
CA SER A 91 0.77 -12.77 -13.39
C SER A 91 0.61 -13.98 -12.48
N GLY A 92 -0.61 -14.54 -12.41
CA GLY A 92 -0.95 -15.61 -11.47
C GLY A 92 -0.90 -15.17 -10.00
N CYS A 93 -0.83 -13.86 -9.72
CA CYS A 93 -0.67 -13.38 -8.35
C CYS A 93 -1.93 -13.51 -7.49
N ALA A 94 -3.10 -13.66 -8.12
CA ALA A 94 -4.38 -13.94 -7.48
C ALA A 94 -5.08 -15.12 -8.18
N PRO A 95 -5.80 -15.99 -7.46
CA PRO A 95 -6.55 -17.08 -8.07
C PRO A 95 -7.60 -16.57 -9.06
N ALA A 96 -7.71 -17.20 -10.23
CA ALA A 96 -8.80 -16.90 -11.17
C ALA A 96 -10.16 -17.37 -10.63
N MET A 97 -10.16 -18.40 -9.78
CA MET A 97 -11.34 -18.99 -9.17
C MET A 97 -11.09 -19.32 -7.70
N LEU A 98 -12.04 -18.95 -6.84
CA LEU A 98 -12.10 -19.32 -5.43
C LEU A 98 -13.17 -20.38 -5.22
N LYS A 99 -12.94 -21.28 -4.26
CA LYS A 99 -13.92 -22.29 -3.84
C LYS A 99 -14.66 -21.79 -2.60
N GLU A 100 -15.91 -22.24 -2.43
CA GLU A 100 -16.69 -22.00 -1.20
C GLU A 100 -16.78 -20.52 -0.80
N THR A 101 -16.92 -19.64 -1.80
CA THR A 101 -16.93 -18.18 -1.60
C THR A 101 -18.36 -17.62 -1.54
N PRO A 102 -18.57 -16.45 -0.90
CA PRO A 102 -19.81 -15.70 -1.07
C PRO A 102 -20.13 -15.40 -2.54
N GLU A 103 -21.41 -15.20 -2.85
CA GLU A 103 -21.85 -14.85 -4.22
C GLU A 103 -21.14 -13.61 -4.74
N LYS A 104 -20.95 -12.62 -3.87
CA LYS A 104 -20.22 -11.37 -4.14
C LYS A 104 -19.10 -11.25 -3.12
N LEU A 105 -17.88 -11.24 -3.62
CA LEU A 105 -16.69 -10.98 -2.81
C LEU A 105 -15.90 -9.85 -3.46
N GLU A 106 -15.62 -8.81 -2.68
CA GLU A 106 -14.72 -7.74 -3.12
C GLU A 106 -13.66 -7.51 -2.05
N VAL A 107 -12.41 -7.57 -2.46
CA VAL A 107 -11.25 -7.44 -1.58
C VAL A 107 -10.29 -6.41 -2.11
N LEU A 108 -9.53 -5.83 -1.20
CA LEU A 108 -8.44 -4.94 -1.53
C LEU A 108 -7.11 -5.59 -1.24
N GLY A 109 -6.24 -5.53 -2.22
CA GLY A 109 -4.89 -6.00 -2.09
C GLY A 109 -3.86 -4.98 -2.52
N GLU A 110 -2.64 -5.26 -2.11
CA GLU A 110 -1.44 -4.61 -2.60
C GLU A 110 -0.71 -5.61 -3.51
N VAL A 111 -0.56 -5.25 -4.78
CA VAL A 111 0.29 -5.99 -5.71
C VAL A 111 1.73 -5.56 -5.45
N VAL A 112 2.55 -6.54 -5.10
CA VAL A 112 3.93 -6.36 -4.65
C VAL A 112 4.86 -7.21 -5.49
N MET A 113 6.15 -6.87 -5.43
CA MET A 113 7.22 -7.67 -5.97
C MET A 113 8.18 -7.94 -4.83
N SER A 114 8.46 -9.22 -4.55
CA SER A 114 9.41 -9.60 -3.51
C SER A 114 10.81 -9.07 -3.84
N LEU A 115 11.64 -8.89 -2.81
CA LEU A 115 13.02 -8.46 -2.99
C LEU A 115 13.81 -9.45 -3.86
N SER A 116 13.55 -10.75 -3.70
CA SER A 116 14.15 -11.80 -4.52
C SER A 116 13.72 -11.69 -5.99
N ALA A 117 12.42 -11.57 -6.27
CA ALA A 117 11.90 -11.40 -7.64
C ALA A 117 12.45 -10.12 -8.29
N PHE A 118 12.50 -9.01 -7.56
CA PHE A 118 13.06 -7.75 -8.04
C PHE A 118 14.56 -7.86 -8.36
N ASN A 119 15.33 -8.52 -7.50
CA ASN A 119 16.76 -8.73 -7.72
C ASN A 119 17.02 -9.65 -8.92
N ALA A 120 16.23 -10.72 -9.08
CA ALA A 120 16.29 -11.60 -10.24
C ALA A 120 15.94 -10.86 -11.54
N LEU A 121 14.87 -10.06 -11.53
CA LEU A 121 14.47 -9.21 -12.65
C LEU A 121 15.58 -8.24 -13.05
N ASN A 122 16.19 -7.56 -12.08
CA ASN A 122 17.31 -6.66 -12.35
C ASN A 122 18.58 -7.36 -12.82
N LYS A 123 18.82 -8.60 -12.38
CA LYS A 123 19.93 -9.43 -12.87
C LYS A 123 19.75 -9.73 -14.36
N ARG A 124 18.58 -10.27 -14.74
CA ARG A 124 18.23 -10.56 -16.14
C ARG A 124 18.34 -9.33 -17.03
N ARG A 125 17.78 -8.19 -16.58
CA ARG A 125 17.87 -6.93 -17.34
C ARG A 125 19.32 -6.49 -17.59
N ARG A 126 20.21 -6.65 -16.60
CA ARG A 126 21.63 -6.33 -16.76
C ARG A 126 22.33 -7.26 -17.73
N GLU A 127 22.00 -8.55 -17.72
CA GLU A 127 22.50 -9.54 -18.69
C GLU A 127 22.04 -9.22 -20.12
N GLU A 128 20.85 -8.65 -20.27
CA GLU A 128 20.30 -8.13 -21.54
C GLU A 128 20.83 -6.74 -21.94
N GLY A 129 21.75 -6.15 -21.17
CA GLY A 129 22.29 -4.80 -21.42
C GLY A 129 21.31 -3.65 -21.13
N LEU A 130 20.19 -3.91 -20.47
CA LEU A 130 19.18 -2.92 -20.10
C LEU A 130 19.45 -2.29 -18.73
N GLU A 131 18.99 -1.04 -18.55
CA GLU A 131 19.07 -0.39 -17.25
C GLU A 131 18.20 -1.12 -16.21
N GLY A 132 18.75 -1.27 -15.00
CA GLY A 132 18.04 -1.82 -13.85
C GLY A 132 16.88 -0.93 -13.42
N LEU A 133 15.83 -1.56 -12.90
CA LEU A 133 14.69 -0.88 -12.30
C LEU A 133 15.06 -0.31 -10.93
N LYS A 134 14.47 0.84 -10.59
CA LYS A 134 14.86 1.63 -9.40
C LYS A 134 14.33 1.09 -8.08
N ASN A 135 13.09 0.59 -8.04
CA ASN A 135 12.51 0.03 -6.83
C ASN A 135 11.40 -1.01 -7.14
N PRO A 136 11.11 -1.93 -6.20
CA PRO A 136 10.10 -2.97 -6.39
C PRO A 136 8.69 -2.42 -6.65
N ARG A 137 8.30 -1.35 -5.96
CA ARG A 137 6.96 -0.73 -6.10
C ARG A 137 6.67 -0.27 -7.53
N ASN A 138 7.58 0.50 -8.10
CA ASN A 138 7.48 1.00 -9.47
C ASN A 138 7.57 -0.14 -10.48
N SER A 139 8.32 -1.19 -10.15
CA SER A 139 8.43 -2.39 -10.99
C SER A 139 7.12 -3.17 -11.02
N ALA A 140 6.46 -3.37 -9.87
CA ALA A 140 5.14 -3.99 -9.80
C ALA A 140 4.09 -3.18 -10.59
N ALA A 141 4.04 -1.86 -10.35
CA ALA A 141 3.12 -0.98 -11.05
C ALA A 141 3.35 -0.93 -12.58
N GLY A 142 4.62 -0.90 -13.00
CA GLY A 142 4.98 -0.95 -14.42
C GLY A 142 4.64 -2.29 -15.06
N THR A 143 4.76 -3.38 -14.31
CA THR A 143 4.43 -4.73 -14.79
C THR A 143 2.94 -4.88 -15.10
N LEU A 144 2.07 -4.37 -14.23
CA LEU A 144 0.62 -4.42 -14.46
C LEU A 144 0.15 -3.61 -15.69
N ARG A 145 1.02 -2.75 -16.24
CA ARG A 145 0.74 -1.95 -17.44
C ARG A 145 1.32 -2.54 -18.72
N LEU A 146 2.02 -3.66 -18.63
CA LEU A 146 2.54 -4.34 -19.80
C LEU A 146 1.39 -4.97 -20.61
N LYS A 147 1.61 -5.07 -21.92
CA LYS A 147 0.71 -5.78 -22.82
C LYS A 147 1.09 -7.26 -22.98
N ASP A 148 2.37 -7.59 -22.80
CA ASP A 148 2.88 -8.94 -22.95
C ASP A 148 2.62 -9.78 -21.68
N HIS A 149 1.64 -10.68 -21.78
CA HIS A 149 1.24 -11.57 -20.69
C HIS A 149 2.35 -12.56 -20.29
N ALA A 150 3.18 -13.01 -21.23
CA ALA A 150 4.27 -13.94 -20.93
C ALA A 150 5.37 -13.25 -20.12
N GLU A 151 5.67 -11.99 -20.44
CA GLU A 151 6.59 -11.20 -19.63
C GLU A 151 6.01 -10.90 -18.24
N ILE A 152 4.71 -10.57 -18.13
CA ILE A 152 4.04 -10.37 -16.83
C ILE A 152 4.18 -11.60 -15.93
N ALA A 153 3.90 -12.80 -16.45
CA ALA A 153 4.01 -14.06 -15.72
C ALA A 153 5.41 -14.30 -15.16
N ARG A 154 6.46 -13.89 -15.90
CA ARG A 154 7.86 -14.07 -15.51
C ARG A 154 8.33 -13.11 -14.41
N ARG A 155 7.57 -12.04 -14.10
CA ARG A 155 8.01 -11.00 -13.16
C ARG A 155 7.76 -11.32 -11.69
N GLY A 156 7.05 -12.41 -11.39
CA GLY A 156 6.84 -12.88 -10.01
C GLY A 156 6.11 -11.84 -9.15
N LEU A 157 5.00 -11.31 -9.66
CA LEU A 157 4.13 -10.46 -8.85
C LEU A 157 3.40 -11.32 -7.81
N GLU A 158 3.20 -10.75 -6.63
CA GLU A 158 2.38 -11.33 -5.57
C GLU A 158 1.32 -10.31 -5.17
N ILE A 159 0.21 -10.78 -4.59
CA ILE A 159 -0.77 -9.90 -3.97
C ILE A 159 -0.80 -10.14 -2.46
N ARG A 160 -1.10 -9.11 -1.69
CA ARG A 160 -1.39 -9.20 -0.25
C ARG A 160 -2.69 -8.49 0.05
N ILE A 161 -3.72 -9.25 0.44
CA ILE A 161 -5.05 -8.72 0.75
C ILE A 161 -5.05 -8.12 2.15
N PHE A 162 -5.50 -6.89 2.30
CA PHE A 162 -5.53 -6.22 3.61
C PHE A 162 -6.90 -5.63 3.96
N GLU A 163 -7.90 -5.75 3.10
CA GLU A 163 -9.27 -5.36 3.44
C GLU A 163 -10.28 -6.22 2.69
N LEU A 164 -11.32 -6.64 3.39
CA LEU A 164 -12.55 -7.16 2.80
C LEU A 164 -13.55 -6.02 2.68
N ILE A 165 -14.06 -5.78 1.48
CA ILE A 165 -15.03 -4.70 1.22
C ILE A 165 -16.45 -5.24 1.21
N VAL A 166 -16.66 -6.33 0.49
CA VAL A 166 -17.98 -6.94 0.28
C VAL A 166 -17.85 -8.43 0.50
N ALA A 167 -18.72 -8.95 1.37
CA ALA A 167 -19.02 -10.37 1.53
C ALA A 167 -20.39 -10.49 2.20
N GLU A 168 -21.07 -11.59 1.96
CA GLU A 168 -22.30 -11.96 2.65
C GLU A 168 -22.15 -13.39 3.21
N PRO A 169 -22.20 -13.59 4.55
CA PRO A 169 -22.23 -12.56 5.59
C PRO A 169 -20.90 -11.79 5.70
N MET A 170 -20.97 -10.54 6.16
CA MET A 170 -19.77 -9.75 6.48
C MET A 170 -19.30 -10.08 7.91
N PRO A 171 -18.03 -10.48 8.11
CA PRO A 171 -17.49 -10.69 9.46
C PRO A 171 -17.58 -9.40 10.30
N SER A 172 -17.82 -9.53 11.61
CA SER A 172 -17.96 -8.38 12.52
C SER A 172 -16.63 -7.71 12.87
N THR A 173 -15.51 -8.44 12.74
CA THR A 173 -14.16 -7.92 13.01
C THR A 173 -13.30 -7.88 11.74
N HIS A 174 -12.31 -7.01 11.73
CA HIS A 174 -11.33 -6.94 10.64
C HIS A 174 -10.45 -8.18 10.57
N THR A 175 -9.95 -8.63 11.73
CA THR A 175 -9.16 -9.87 11.83
C THR A 175 -9.96 -11.07 11.36
N GLY A 176 -11.24 -11.16 11.71
CA GLY A 176 -12.15 -12.19 11.18
C GLY A 176 -12.34 -12.08 9.67
N ALA A 177 -12.39 -10.86 9.13
CA ALA A 177 -12.45 -10.62 7.69
C ALA A 177 -11.20 -11.12 6.95
N LEU A 178 -9.99 -10.88 7.50
CA LEU A 178 -8.75 -11.36 6.91
C LEU A 178 -8.56 -12.87 7.08
N ALA A 179 -9.04 -13.44 8.19
CA ALA A 179 -9.10 -14.89 8.37
C ALA A 179 -10.00 -15.55 7.33
N MET A 180 -11.18 -14.98 7.06
CA MET A 180 -12.09 -15.44 6.00
C MET A 180 -11.43 -15.34 4.62
N VAL A 181 -10.80 -14.21 4.28
CA VAL A 181 -10.06 -14.07 3.02
C VAL A 181 -8.98 -15.15 2.88
N SER A 182 -8.27 -15.44 3.97
CA SER A 182 -7.23 -16.48 3.99
C SER A 182 -7.80 -17.87 3.79
N SER A 183 -8.94 -18.20 4.41
CA SER A 183 -9.59 -19.50 4.24
C SER A 183 -10.12 -19.73 2.82
N LEU A 184 -10.42 -18.65 2.08
CA LEU A 184 -10.79 -18.72 0.66
C LEU A 184 -9.59 -18.94 -0.28
N GLY A 185 -8.35 -18.98 0.25
CA GLY A 185 -7.14 -19.17 -0.53
C GLY A 185 -6.52 -17.89 -1.08
N LEU A 186 -6.96 -16.72 -0.60
CA LEU A 186 -6.32 -15.44 -0.93
C LEU A 186 -5.23 -15.12 0.11
N PRO A 187 -4.05 -14.65 -0.31
CA PRO A 187 -2.96 -14.32 0.61
C PRO A 187 -3.25 -13.01 1.37
N ALA A 188 -3.89 -13.11 2.54
CA ALA A 188 -4.08 -11.94 3.40
C ALA A 188 -2.77 -11.48 4.07
N VAL A 189 -2.69 -10.21 4.43
CA VAL A 189 -1.65 -9.69 5.32
C VAL A 189 -1.83 -10.30 6.71
N GLU A 190 -0.72 -10.47 7.43
CA GLU A 190 -0.78 -10.84 8.83
C GLU A 190 -1.51 -9.75 9.61
N SER A 191 -2.51 -10.17 10.40
CA SER A 191 -3.28 -9.31 11.28
C SER A 191 -3.39 -9.94 12.66
N ARG A 192 -3.14 -9.15 13.70
CA ARG A 192 -3.29 -9.58 15.10
C ARG A 192 -4.24 -8.65 15.83
N ALA A 193 -5.29 -9.19 16.44
CA ALA A 193 -6.11 -8.47 17.41
C ALA A 193 -5.33 -8.38 18.72
N VAL A 194 -5.08 -7.16 19.20
CA VAL A 194 -4.40 -6.92 20.46
C VAL A 194 -5.19 -5.97 21.34
N SER A 195 -5.04 -6.10 22.66
CA SER A 195 -5.59 -5.12 23.59
C SER A 195 -4.91 -3.75 23.39
N GLY A 196 -5.61 -2.66 23.72
CA GLY A 196 -5.09 -1.29 23.54
C GLY A 196 -3.74 -1.06 24.22
N PHE A 197 -3.51 -1.69 25.38
CA PHE A 197 -2.24 -1.61 26.12
C PHE A 197 -1.09 -2.37 25.46
N GLU A 198 -1.38 -3.39 24.64
CA GLU A 198 -0.39 -4.24 23.99
C GLU A 198 -0.03 -3.78 22.57
N VAL A 199 -0.75 -2.79 22.03
CA VAL A 199 -0.50 -2.24 20.69
C VAL A 199 0.95 -1.83 20.49
N LEU A 200 1.54 -1.13 21.47
CA LEU A 200 2.93 -0.68 21.38
C LEU A 200 3.92 -1.85 21.31
N ARG A 201 3.70 -2.87 22.16
CA ARG A 201 4.51 -4.10 22.19
C ARG A 201 4.40 -4.86 20.87
N SER A 202 3.19 -5.04 20.36
CA SER A 202 2.94 -5.71 19.08
C SER A 202 3.63 -5.00 17.92
N ILE A 203 3.61 -3.66 17.92
CA ILE A 203 4.32 -2.90 16.91
C ILE A 203 5.84 -3.13 17.02
N GLU A 204 6.40 -3.13 18.23
CA GLU A 204 7.84 -3.38 18.43
C GLU A 204 8.29 -4.77 17.99
N GLU A 205 7.46 -5.78 18.20
CA GLU A 205 7.67 -7.14 17.67
C GLU A 205 7.70 -7.13 16.14
N MET A 206 6.64 -6.61 15.50
CA MET A 206 6.58 -6.51 14.03
C MET A 206 7.71 -5.67 13.43
N ASN A 207 8.21 -4.67 14.18
CA ASN A 207 9.36 -3.87 13.76
C ASN A 207 10.67 -4.67 13.76
N ARG A 208 10.87 -5.56 14.73
CA ARG A 208 12.06 -6.41 14.83
C ARG A 208 12.13 -7.40 13.67
N ASP A 209 11.01 -8.02 13.32
CA ASP A 209 10.96 -9.04 12.27
C ASP A 209 10.95 -8.47 10.85
N ARG A 210 10.75 -7.16 10.71
CA ARG A 210 10.65 -6.45 9.42
C ARG A 210 11.80 -6.77 8.46
N ALA A 211 13.05 -6.81 8.95
CA ALA A 211 14.22 -6.98 8.11
C ALA A 211 14.28 -8.35 7.43
N ASN A 212 13.57 -9.33 7.98
CA ASN A 212 13.53 -10.71 7.48
C ASN A 212 12.36 -10.94 6.51
N GLY A 213 11.49 -9.94 6.31
CA GLY A 213 10.33 -10.04 5.44
C GLY A 213 10.71 -10.08 3.94
N PRO A 214 9.95 -10.82 3.11
CA PRO A 214 10.21 -10.92 1.66
C PRO A 214 9.90 -9.62 0.89
N PHE A 215 9.18 -8.68 1.50
CA PHE A 215 8.77 -7.42 0.90
C PHE A 215 9.28 -6.23 1.70
N ARG A 216 9.46 -5.10 1.01
CA ARG A 216 9.66 -3.82 1.70
C ARG A 216 8.33 -3.37 2.29
N THR A 217 8.31 -3.16 3.60
CA THR A 217 7.19 -2.56 4.31
C THR A 217 7.54 -1.13 4.75
N ASP A 218 6.59 -0.22 4.61
CA ASP A 218 6.79 1.21 4.91
C ASP A 218 6.29 1.59 6.32
N GLY A 219 5.55 0.69 6.96
CA GLY A 219 5.04 0.89 8.30
C GLY A 219 4.07 -0.19 8.74
N ILE A 220 3.44 0.05 9.88
CA ILE A 220 2.36 -0.76 10.45
C ILE A 220 1.10 0.10 10.54
N VAL A 221 -0.02 -0.47 10.14
CA VAL A 221 -1.36 0.06 10.40
C VAL A 221 -1.86 -0.46 11.72
N VAL A 222 -2.40 0.43 12.54
CA VAL A 222 -3.24 0.13 13.69
C VAL A 222 -4.64 0.60 13.35
N ARG A 223 -5.63 -0.27 13.51
CA ARG A 223 -7.04 0.07 13.31
C ARG A 223 -7.91 -0.55 14.38
N LEU A 224 -9.11 -0.02 14.58
CA LEU A 224 -10.13 -0.73 15.34
C LEU A 224 -10.48 -2.05 14.64
N ASP A 225 -10.53 -3.11 15.43
CA ASP A 225 -10.86 -4.44 14.95
C ASP A 225 -12.37 -4.60 14.76
N ASP A 226 -13.17 -4.08 15.70
CA ASP A 226 -14.63 -4.04 15.56
C ASP A 226 -15.05 -3.11 14.41
N ARG A 227 -15.80 -3.67 13.44
CA ARG A 227 -16.24 -2.92 12.26
C ARG A 227 -17.33 -1.90 12.57
N THR A 228 -18.24 -2.20 13.49
CA THR A 228 -19.32 -1.29 13.89
C THR A 228 -18.73 -0.01 14.49
N GLU A 229 -17.75 -0.16 15.38
CA GLU A 229 -17.02 0.98 15.96
C GLU A 229 -16.17 1.72 14.93
N PHE A 230 -15.51 1.00 14.02
CA PHE A 230 -14.75 1.60 12.93
C PHE A 230 -15.63 2.47 12.03
N GLU A 231 -16.82 1.98 11.66
CA GLU A 231 -17.81 2.70 10.85
C GLU A 231 -18.40 3.90 11.59
N ARG A 232 -18.70 3.75 12.89
CA ARG A 232 -19.21 4.81 13.76
C ARG A 232 -18.27 6.00 13.87
N LEU A 233 -16.96 5.76 13.94
CA LEU A 233 -15.96 6.83 13.93
C LEU A 233 -15.89 7.58 12.59
N GLY A 234 -16.32 6.95 11.51
CA GLY A 234 -16.38 7.54 10.19
C GLY A 234 -14.99 7.98 9.68
N LYS A 235 -14.99 9.03 8.86
CA LYS A 235 -13.83 9.46 8.07
C LYS A 235 -13.70 10.98 8.00
N THR A 236 -12.52 11.42 7.63
CA THR A 236 -12.27 12.79 7.15
C THR A 236 -12.33 12.81 5.62
N ALA A 237 -12.08 13.98 5.01
CA ALA A 237 -11.97 14.08 3.54
C ALA A 237 -10.85 13.21 2.93
N LYS A 238 -9.89 12.73 3.74
CA LYS A 238 -8.68 12.06 3.23
C LYS A 238 -8.38 10.70 3.88
N TYR A 239 -8.80 10.47 5.11
CA TYR A 239 -8.45 9.27 5.87
C TYR A 239 -9.54 8.87 6.88
N PRO A 240 -9.71 7.56 7.17
CA PRO A 240 -10.62 7.07 8.21
C PRO A 240 -10.15 7.53 9.60
N ARG A 241 -11.10 7.72 10.53
CA ARG A 241 -10.78 8.09 11.91
C ARG A 241 -10.41 6.89 12.78
N GLY A 242 -10.93 5.70 12.44
CA GLY A 242 -10.68 4.45 13.16
C GLY A 242 -9.37 3.73 12.83
N ALA A 243 -8.44 4.38 12.11
CA ALA A 243 -7.14 3.80 11.78
C ALA A 243 -6.02 4.84 11.70
N ILE A 244 -4.82 4.41 12.08
CA ILE A 244 -3.59 5.19 12.04
C ILE A 244 -2.43 4.30 11.59
N ALA A 245 -1.48 4.80 10.81
CA ALA A 245 -0.26 4.07 10.54
C ALA A 245 0.92 4.79 11.09
N ARG A 246 1.78 3.94 11.60
CA ARG A 246 3.10 4.26 12.04
C ARG A 246 4.05 3.88 10.92
N LYS A 247 4.48 4.89 10.15
CA LYS A 247 5.58 4.71 9.21
C LYS A 247 6.88 4.48 9.96
N TYR A 248 7.75 3.67 9.38
CA TYR A 248 9.10 3.53 9.91
C TYR A 248 9.88 4.83 9.77
N ARG A 249 10.79 5.08 10.72
CA ARG A 249 11.73 6.18 10.59
C ARG A 249 12.57 5.94 9.33
N ALA A 250 12.60 6.92 8.44
CA ALA A 250 13.51 6.88 7.30
C ALA A 250 14.95 6.84 7.82
N VAL A 251 15.80 6.03 7.20
CA VAL A 251 17.24 6.06 7.48
C VAL A 251 17.76 7.40 6.97
N ALA A 252 18.20 8.26 7.89
CA ALA A 252 18.84 9.51 7.54
C ALA A 252 20.18 9.19 6.85
N VAL A 253 20.40 9.80 5.69
CA VAL A 253 21.66 9.71 4.96
C VAL A 253 22.19 11.11 4.76
N GLU A 254 23.49 11.28 4.97
CA GLU A 254 24.17 12.54 4.68
C GLU A 254 24.62 12.55 3.23
N THR A 255 24.44 13.69 2.56
CA THR A 255 24.93 13.92 1.20
C THR A 255 25.35 15.37 1.06
N ARG A 256 26.25 15.65 0.13
CA ARG A 256 26.65 17.02 -0.20
C ARG A 256 25.58 17.68 -1.08
N LEU A 257 25.09 18.84 -0.66
CA LEU A 257 24.28 19.72 -1.51
C LEU A 257 25.21 20.42 -2.51
N LEU A 258 25.04 20.14 -3.81
CA LEU A 258 25.90 20.74 -4.84
C LEU A 258 25.34 22.05 -5.40
N ARG A 259 24.04 22.07 -5.69
CA ARG A 259 23.34 23.20 -6.30
C ARG A 259 21.89 23.19 -5.83
N VAL A 260 21.29 24.38 -5.76
CA VAL A 260 19.86 24.59 -5.62
C VAL A 260 19.35 25.23 -6.91
N GLU A 261 18.35 24.60 -7.53
CA GLU A 261 17.59 25.18 -8.63
C GLU A 261 16.18 25.54 -8.18
N TRP A 262 15.66 26.64 -8.71
CA TRP A 262 14.36 27.19 -8.36
C TRP A 262 13.40 27.01 -9.53
N MET A 263 12.31 26.25 -9.34
CA MET A 263 11.27 26.08 -10.35
C MET A 263 9.97 26.75 -9.91
N TYR A 264 9.46 27.66 -10.74
CA TYR A 264 8.19 28.33 -10.52
C TYR A 264 7.06 27.50 -11.14
N GLY A 265 6.05 27.16 -10.35
CA GLY A 265 4.80 26.59 -10.86
C GLY A 265 3.79 27.67 -11.23
N ASP A 266 2.74 27.27 -11.95
CA ASP A 266 1.71 28.16 -12.51
C ASP A 266 0.98 29.03 -11.45
N THR A 267 1.03 28.64 -10.17
CA THR A 267 0.38 29.35 -9.07
C THR A 267 1.26 30.40 -8.38
N GLY A 268 2.46 30.70 -8.90
CA GLY A 268 3.35 31.74 -8.36
C GLY A 268 3.88 31.50 -6.94
N ARG A 269 3.80 30.27 -6.43
CA ARG A 269 4.34 29.92 -5.10
C ARG A 269 5.87 29.89 -5.14
N PRO A 270 6.55 30.29 -4.03
CA PRO A 270 8.00 30.28 -3.98
C PRO A 270 8.55 28.86 -4.21
N PRO A 271 9.74 28.75 -4.82
CA PRO A 271 10.15 27.54 -5.50
C PRO A 271 10.64 26.49 -4.50
N LEU A 272 10.41 25.20 -4.80
CA LEU A 272 11.01 24.10 -4.04
C LEU A 272 12.47 23.93 -4.47
N PRO A 273 13.46 24.02 -3.56
CA PRO A 273 14.85 23.73 -3.89
C PRO A 273 14.98 22.31 -4.46
N ILE A 274 15.62 22.20 -5.61
CA ILE A 274 16.04 20.92 -6.19
C ILE A 274 17.54 20.75 -5.95
N SER A 275 17.95 19.66 -5.29
CA SER A 275 19.37 19.28 -5.21
C SER A 275 19.75 18.31 -6.34
N SER A 276 20.87 18.56 -7.01
CA SER A 276 21.39 17.70 -8.07
C SER A 276 22.62 16.89 -7.60
N ARG A 277 22.56 15.56 -7.83
CA ARG A 277 23.58 14.51 -7.62
C ARG A 277 23.98 14.18 -6.17
N SER A 278 23.82 12.91 -5.80
CA SER A 278 24.35 12.31 -4.56
C SER A 278 25.14 11.03 -4.87
N ASN A 279 26.29 10.80 -4.23
CA ASN A 279 26.95 9.48 -4.20
C ASN A 279 26.40 8.69 -3.00
N TRP A 280 25.98 7.44 -3.23
CA TRP A 280 25.42 6.56 -2.20
C TRP A 280 26.45 5.50 -1.82
N ALA A 281 27.01 5.57 -0.61
CA ALA A 281 27.88 4.51 -0.05
C ALA A 281 28.93 3.97 -1.05
N GLY A 282 29.62 4.85 -1.79
CA GLY A 282 30.63 4.47 -2.78
C GLY A 282 30.09 3.89 -4.10
N ARG A 283 28.77 3.87 -4.31
CA ARG A 283 28.12 3.54 -5.60
C ARG A 283 27.53 4.81 -6.22
N PRO A 284 27.59 4.97 -7.56
CA PRO A 284 26.93 6.08 -8.24
C PRO A 284 25.41 5.97 -8.04
N CYS A 285 24.83 6.96 -7.36
CA CYS A 285 23.40 7.01 -7.14
C CYS A 285 22.75 7.82 -8.26
N ASN A 286 22.00 7.16 -9.15
CA ASN A 286 21.22 7.78 -10.23
C ASN A 286 19.91 8.44 -9.72
N VAL A 287 19.94 9.06 -8.53
CA VAL A 287 18.84 9.94 -8.07
C VAL A 287 19.20 11.35 -8.51
N PRO A 288 18.60 11.88 -9.61
CA PRO A 288 19.12 13.08 -10.24
C PRO A 288 18.70 14.36 -9.51
N VAL A 289 17.56 14.34 -8.81
CA VAL A 289 16.83 15.50 -8.31
C VAL A 289 16.00 15.12 -7.08
N CYS A 290 16.19 15.84 -5.96
CA CYS A 290 15.37 15.72 -4.76
C CYS A 290 14.69 17.05 -4.42
N THR A 291 13.39 17.02 -4.08
CA THR A 291 12.66 18.22 -3.61
C THR A 291 12.97 18.51 -2.14
N ALA A 292 13.19 19.78 -1.81
CA ALA A 292 13.59 20.26 -0.48
C ALA A 292 12.68 19.85 0.69
N SER A 293 11.42 19.51 0.41
CA SER A 293 10.48 18.98 1.41
C SER A 293 10.98 17.70 2.10
N SER A 294 12.07 17.11 1.62
CA SER A 294 12.64 15.84 2.09
C SER A 294 14.10 15.98 2.57
N ILE A 295 14.64 17.20 2.67
CA ILE A 295 16.05 17.46 2.99
C ILE A 295 16.15 18.17 4.34
N CYS A 296 16.70 17.51 5.35
CA CYS A 296 17.15 18.16 6.58
C CYS A 296 18.58 18.66 6.35
N VAL A 297 18.75 19.96 6.14
CA VAL A 297 20.08 20.58 5.98
C VAL A 297 20.62 20.92 7.37
N ARG A 298 21.70 20.27 7.78
CA ARG A 298 22.48 20.69 8.96
C ARG A 298 23.59 21.59 8.44
N TRP A 299 23.52 22.87 8.74
CA TRP A 299 24.63 23.80 8.51
C TRP A 299 25.72 23.45 9.53
N ILE A 300 26.90 23.08 9.02
CA ILE A 300 28.13 22.92 9.83
C ILE A 300 28.80 24.29 9.88
#